data_AF-A0ABD1NAH1-F1
#
_entry.id   AF-A0ABD1NAH1-F1
#
_cell.length_a   1.000
_cell.length_b   1.000
_cell.length_c   1.000
_cell.angle_alpha   90.00
_cell.angle_beta   90.00
_cell.angle_gamma   90.00
#
_symmetry.space_group_name_H-M   'P 1'
#
loop_
_entity.id
_entity.type
_entity.pdbx_description
1 polymer ?
#
loop_
_entity_poly.entity_id
_entity_poly.type
_entity_poly.pdbx_seq_one_letter_code
_entity_poly.pdbx_strand_id
1 'polypeptide(L)'
;MATETRTRLNLWGILSESKRIINAHSRHFLGLSVMFLLPLSFTTVVSPFLLSPHRHSSNIRILLRHQQEEENALPILILILILLSLCATASITHSVFHGFFGRPVKLPTALLSILPSLLPLLATALLLHLPLLLLPFLPLPLPFPLLLLLLLPCLLYLRLTCILAPVLVVAESAWGLTPFRRSSSLVSGMLPVAASSFLFFSSLHALLLLSSTYLLRPSHSSSFALQIVLASTLLTLLLLYNAAADTVLYLYCKAVHGELAHDIAREFSWHYVSLPFDDAKLPHLVSVLTP
;
A
#
# COMPACT_ATOMS: atom_id res chain seq x y z
N MET A 1 23.35 -16.70 -22.79
CA MET A 1 22.03 -16.18 -23.22
C MET A 1 21.34 -15.46 -22.05
N ALA A 2 21.98 -14.41 -21.53
CA ALA A 2 21.62 -13.72 -20.27
C ALA A 2 21.08 -12.29 -20.52
N THR A 3 20.65 -12.02 -21.76
CA THR A 3 20.34 -10.68 -22.25
C THR A 3 18.85 -10.45 -22.51
N GLU A 4 17.99 -11.47 -22.43
CA GLU A 4 16.56 -11.35 -22.77
C GLU A 4 15.62 -11.11 -21.58
N THR A 5 15.93 -11.58 -20.37
CA THR A 5 15.08 -11.34 -19.19
C THR A 5 15.10 -9.90 -18.67
N ARG A 6 15.98 -9.06 -19.21
CA ARG A 6 16.04 -7.61 -18.93
C ARG A 6 14.96 -6.81 -19.66
N THR A 7 14.24 -7.44 -20.60
CA THR A 7 13.25 -6.75 -21.43
C THR A 7 11.86 -6.75 -20.78
N ARG A 8 11.54 -5.59 -20.17
CA ARG A 8 10.21 -5.07 -19.80
C ARG A 8 9.54 -5.56 -18.51
N LEU A 9 10.24 -5.40 -17.38
CA LEU A 9 9.54 -5.09 -16.13
C LEU A 9 8.94 -3.69 -16.23
N ASN A 10 7.71 -3.63 -16.75
CA ASN A 10 6.96 -2.40 -16.92
C ASN A 10 5.82 -2.33 -15.89
N LEU A 11 5.31 -1.12 -15.64
CA LEU A 11 4.10 -0.88 -14.82
C LEU A 11 2.96 -1.86 -15.15
N TRP A 12 2.78 -2.15 -16.45
CA TRP A 12 1.77 -3.09 -16.92
C TRP A 12 1.97 -4.53 -16.43
N GLY A 13 3.22 -4.98 -16.34
CA GLY A 13 3.55 -6.31 -15.81
C GLY A 13 3.13 -6.40 -14.35
N ILE A 14 3.49 -5.39 -13.54
CA ILE A 14 3.09 -5.30 -12.12
C ILE A 14 1.57 -5.33 -11.99
N LEU A 15 0.86 -4.50 -12.76
CA LEU A 15 -0.61 -4.44 -12.72
C LEU A 15 -1.27 -5.75 -13.16
N SER A 16 -0.74 -6.38 -14.21
CA SER A 16 -1.28 -7.65 -14.72
C SER A 16 -1.11 -8.78 -13.70
N GLU A 17 0.01 -8.78 -12.99
CA GLU A 17 0.35 -9.78 -12.00
C GLU A 17 -0.45 -9.57 -10.71
N SER A 18 -0.57 -8.32 -10.23
CA SER A 18 -1.48 -7.97 -9.13
C SER A 18 -2.93 -8.37 -9.44
N LYS A 19 -3.40 -8.11 -10.67
CA LYS A 19 -4.75 -8.53 -11.13
C LYS A 19 -4.89 -10.05 -11.13
N ARG A 20 -3.88 -10.78 -11.60
CA ARG A 20 -3.86 -12.26 -11.63
C ARG A 20 -4.05 -12.83 -10.21
N ILE A 21 -3.26 -12.35 -9.26
CA ILE A 21 -3.29 -12.81 -7.86
C ILE A 21 -4.62 -12.46 -7.19
N ILE A 22 -5.11 -11.23 -7.35
CA ILE A 22 -6.38 -10.80 -6.77
C ILE A 22 -7.53 -11.64 -7.33
N ASN A 23 -7.56 -11.89 -8.65
CA ASN A 23 -8.62 -12.67 -9.27
C ASN A 23 -8.61 -14.14 -8.84
N ALA A 24 -7.43 -14.74 -8.65
CA ALA A 24 -7.30 -16.12 -8.19
C ALA A 24 -7.92 -16.35 -6.80
N HIS A 25 -7.89 -15.33 -5.94
CA HIS A 25 -8.44 -15.39 -4.57
C HIS A 25 -9.44 -14.25 -4.29
N SER A 26 -10.28 -13.93 -5.27
CA SER A 26 -11.17 -12.75 -5.24
C SER A 26 -12.05 -12.66 -4.01
N ARG A 27 -12.63 -13.79 -3.54
CA ARG A 27 -13.47 -13.82 -2.32
C ARG A 27 -12.68 -13.44 -1.07
N HIS A 28 -11.43 -13.87 -0.98
CA HIS A 28 -10.55 -13.56 0.15
C HIS A 28 -10.20 -12.07 0.17
N PHE A 29 -9.75 -11.53 -0.97
CA PHE A 29 -9.42 -10.12 -1.10
C PHE A 29 -10.64 -9.22 -0.93
N LEU A 30 -11.83 -9.63 -1.40
CA LEU A 30 -13.09 -8.95 -1.14
C LEU A 30 -13.38 -8.87 0.36
N GLY A 31 -13.18 -9.98 1.09
CA GLY A 31 -13.33 -10.00 2.55
C GLY A 31 -12.40 -9.01 3.26
N LEU A 32 -11.11 -9.00 2.89
CA LEU A 32 -10.14 -8.04 3.43
C LEU A 32 -10.51 -6.58 3.10
N SER A 33 -10.98 -6.34 1.87
CA SER A 33 -11.45 -5.02 1.45
C SER A 33 -12.64 -4.55 2.27
N VAL A 34 -13.66 -5.39 2.47
CA VAL A 34 -14.85 -5.04 3.26
C VAL A 34 -14.50 -4.81 4.73
N MET A 35 -13.60 -5.62 5.30
CA MET A 35 -13.22 -5.50 6.71
C MET A 35 -12.37 -4.26 7.03
N PHE A 36 -11.40 -3.91 6.16
CA PHE A 36 -10.42 -2.87 6.48
C PHE A 36 -10.43 -1.67 5.53
N LEU A 37 -10.48 -1.91 4.22
CA LEU A 37 -10.34 -0.83 3.23
C LEU A 37 -11.63 -0.04 3.02
N LEU A 38 -12.80 -0.68 3.14
CA LEU A 38 -14.09 -0.04 2.95
C LEU A 38 -14.40 0.99 4.05
N PRO A 39 -14.25 0.68 5.36
CA PRO A 39 -14.47 1.68 6.41
C PRO A 39 -13.45 2.82 6.35
N LEU A 40 -12.19 2.52 6.00
CA LEU A 40 -11.14 3.50 5.77
C LEU A 40 -11.53 4.46 4.64
N SER A 41 -11.87 3.92 3.47
CA SER A 41 -12.22 4.69 2.26
C SER A 41 -13.47 5.54 2.45
N PHE A 42 -14.50 4.98 3.09
CA PHE A 42 -15.71 5.72 3.41
C PHE A 42 -15.40 6.94 4.28
N THR A 43 -14.61 6.76 5.33
CA THR A 43 -14.24 7.86 6.23
C THR A 43 -13.38 8.91 5.52
N THR A 44 -12.47 8.51 4.63
CA THR A 44 -11.66 9.44 3.82
C THR A 44 -12.52 10.28 2.87
N VAL A 45 -13.51 9.67 2.21
CA VAL A 45 -14.41 10.39 1.28
C VAL A 45 -15.34 11.33 2.03
N VAL A 46 -15.83 10.94 3.21
CA VAL A 46 -16.81 11.72 3.99
C VAL A 46 -16.16 12.84 4.82
N SER A 47 -14.90 12.68 5.25
CA SER A 47 -14.22 13.64 6.14
C SER A 47 -14.19 15.12 5.68
N PRO A 48 -13.91 15.47 4.40
CA PRO A 48 -13.90 16.88 4.00
C PRO A 48 -15.29 17.52 4.10
N PHE A 49 -16.37 16.73 4.03
CA PHE A 49 -17.73 17.22 4.19
C PHE A 49 -18.11 17.44 5.65
N LEU A 50 -17.58 16.62 6.56
CA LEU A 50 -17.78 16.79 8.00
C LEU A 50 -17.01 18.00 8.55
N LEU A 51 -15.84 18.28 7.98
CA LEU A 51 -14.93 19.35 8.42
C LEU A 51 -15.20 20.70 7.75
N SER A 52 -16.06 20.78 6.72
CA SER A 52 -16.34 22.04 6.02
C SER A 52 -17.39 22.87 6.77
N PRO A 53 -17.04 24.05 7.33
CA PRO A 53 -17.96 24.87 8.14
C PRO A 53 -19.01 25.63 7.30
N HIS A 54 -19.01 25.47 5.97
CA HIS A 54 -19.73 26.39 5.08
C HIS A 54 -20.44 25.67 3.93
N ARG A 55 -21.50 24.89 4.23
CA ARG A 55 -22.73 24.79 3.39
C ARG A 55 -23.74 23.73 3.92
N HIS A 56 -24.84 24.25 4.46
CA HIS A 56 -26.23 23.79 4.33
C HIS A 56 -26.85 22.71 5.25
N SER A 57 -28.10 23.04 5.66
CA SER A 57 -29.18 22.25 6.26
C SER A 57 -29.17 21.94 7.77
N SER A 58 -30.30 22.25 8.42
CA SER A 58 -30.62 22.04 9.84
C SER A 58 -30.55 20.59 10.29
N ASN A 59 -30.65 19.61 9.39
CA ASN A 59 -30.63 18.19 9.75
C ASN A 59 -29.22 17.64 10.00
N ILE A 60 -28.20 18.15 9.31
CA ILE A 60 -26.78 17.80 9.58
C ILE A 60 -26.30 18.48 10.87
N ARG A 61 -26.86 19.64 11.21
CA ARG A 61 -26.61 20.31 12.49
C ARG A 61 -27.06 19.49 13.70
N ILE A 62 -28.00 18.55 13.57
CA ILE A 62 -28.40 17.67 14.68
C ILE A 62 -27.31 16.62 14.95
N LEU A 63 -26.66 16.08 13.91
CA LEU A 63 -25.47 15.22 14.04
C LEU A 63 -24.26 16.00 14.56
N LEU A 64 -24.03 17.23 14.07
CA LEU A 64 -22.92 18.09 14.50
C LEU A 64 -23.12 18.69 15.92
N ARG A 65 -24.36 18.93 16.36
CA ARG A 65 -24.65 19.44 17.72
C ARG A 65 -24.45 18.37 18.79
N HIS A 66 -24.59 17.09 18.44
CA HIS A 66 -24.15 15.99 19.30
C HIS A 66 -22.61 15.85 19.32
N GLN A 67 -21.92 16.35 18.30
CA GLN A 67 -20.47 16.27 18.15
C GLN A 67 -19.71 17.37 18.92
N GLN A 68 -20.41 18.40 19.43
CA GLN A 68 -19.78 19.52 20.16
C GLN A 68 -19.41 19.20 21.62
N GLU A 69 -19.73 17.99 22.11
CA GLU A 69 -19.27 17.49 23.43
C GLU A 69 -18.01 16.60 23.36
N GLU A 70 -17.47 16.30 22.17
CA GLU A 70 -16.44 15.26 22.01
C GLU A 70 -15.13 15.80 21.40
N GLU A 71 -14.41 16.66 22.13
CA GLU A 71 -12.99 16.97 21.81
C GLU A 71 -12.10 15.71 21.84
N ASN A 72 -12.57 14.62 22.45
CA ASN A 72 -11.86 13.33 22.55
C ASN A 72 -12.18 12.32 21.43
N ALA A 73 -13.24 12.49 20.62
CA ALA A 73 -13.59 11.50 19.59
C ALA A 73 -12.72 11.58 18.33
N LEU A 74 -12.22 12.76 17.96
CA LEU A 74 -11.34 12.94 16.79
C LEU A 74 -10.03 12.15 16.89
N PRO A 75 -9.25 12.22 17.98
CA PRO A 75 -8.03 11.42 18.10
C PRO A 75 -8.31 9.91 18.11
N ILE A 76 -9.43 9.49 18.71
CA ILE A 76 -9.86 8.08 18.72
C ILE A 76 -10.19 7.61 17.30
N LEU A 77 -10.94 8.40 16.54
CA LEU A 77 -11.25 8.09 15.14
C LEU A 77 -9.97 7.98 14.29
N ILE A 78 -9.03 8.93 14.45
CA ILE A 78 -7.74 8.89 13.75
C ILE A 78 -6.96 7.62 14.11
N LEU A 79 -6.92 7.24 15.39
CA LEU A 79 -6.27 6.01 15.84
C LEU A 79 -6.90 4.77 15.22
N ILE A 80 -8.23 4.70 15.15
CA ILE A 80 -8.97 3.60 14.51
C ILE A 80 -8.62 3.53 13.02
N LEU A 81 -8.58 4.66 12.30
CA LEU A 81 -8.22 4.70 10.89
C LEU A 81 -6.78 4.26 10.65
N ILE A 82 -5.84 4.67 11.52
CA ILE A 82 -4.46 4.21 11.48
C ILE A 82 -4.43 2.69 11.65
N LEU A 83 -5.08 2.16 12.69
CA LEU A 83 -5.12 0.72 12.94
C LEU A 83 -5.70 -0.05 11.75
N LEU A 84 -6.81 0.42 11.16
CA LEU A 84 -7.40 -0.18 9.96
C LEU A 84 -6.43 -0.18 8.78
N SER A 85 -5.71 0.92 8.55
CA SER A 85 -4.73 1.03 7.47
C SER A 85 -3.54 0.08 7.66
N LEU A 86 -3.07 -0.09 8.89
CA LEU A 86 -1.99 -1.01 9.24
C LEU A 86 -2.44 -2.47 9.05
N CYS A 87 -3.63 -2.82 9.55
CA CYS A 87 -4.24 -4.14 9.38
C CYS A 87 -4.47 -4.49 7.90
N ALA A 88 -4.95 -3.54 7.10
CA ALA A 88 -5.12 -3.71 5.66
C ALA A 88 -3.78 -4.01 4.99
N THR A 89 -2.76 -3.20 5.26
CA THR A 89 -1.42 -3.34 4.68
C THR A 89 -0.82 -4.70 5.04
N ALA A 90 -0.84 -5.09 6.31
CA ALA A 90 -0.31 -6.38 6.76
C ALA A 90 -1.07 -7.57 6.16
N SER A 91 -2.40 -7.54 6.17
CA SER A 91 -3.21 -8.66 5.67
C SER A 91 -3.09 -8.82 4.15
N ILE A 92 -3.13 -7.71 3.40
CA ILE A 92 -3.05 -7.73 1.94
C ILE A 92 -1.65 -8.15 1.50
N THR A 93 -0.59 -7.61 2.12
CA THR A 93 0.79 -7.96 1.79
C THR A 93 1.07 -9.43 2.01
N HIS A 94 0.69 -9.97 3.18
CA HIS A 94 0.77 -11.40 3.47
C HIS A 94 -0.01 -12.25 2.45
N SER A 95 -1.23 -11.81 2.11
CA SER A 95 -2.09 -12.54 1.16
C SER A 95 -1.54 -12.54 -0.27
N VAL A 96 -1.00 -11.41 -0.74
CA VAL A 96 -0.39 -11.32 -2.07
C VAL A 96 0.90 -12.11 -2.14
N PHE A 97 1.72 -12.08 -1.08
CA PHE A 97 2.93 -12.88 -0.98
C PHE A 97 2.62 -14.38 -1.10
N HIS A 98 1.68 -14.90 -0.31
CA HIS A 98 1.28 -16.31 -0.41
C HIS A 98 0.54 -16.64 -1.72
N GLY A 99 -0.25 -15.71 -2.26
CA GLY A 99 -0.94 -15.86 -3.54
C GLY A 99 0.04 -15.93 -4.72
N PHE A 100 1.15 -15.20 -4.67
CA PHE A 100 2.22 -15.28 -5.67
C PHE A 100 2.85 -16.69 -5.74
N PHE A 101 3.00 -17.33 -4.57
CA PHE A 101 3.49 -18.71 -4.47
C PHE A 101 2.40 -19.78 -4.63
N GLY A 102 1.17 -19.40 -4.99
CA GLY A 102 0.08 -20.35 -5.29
C GLY A 102 -0.46 -21.13 -4.08
N ARG A 103 -0.23 -20.67 -2.85
CA ARG A 103 -0.74 -21.34 -1.63
C ARG A 103 -2.16 -20.88 -1.28
N PRO A 104 -3.01 -21.77 -0.73
CA PRO A 104 -4.34 -21.36 -0.28
C PRO A 104 -4.24 -20.40 0.90
N VAL A 105 -4.62 -19.14 0.69
CA VAL A 105 -4.61 -18.10 1.72
C VAL A 105 -5.83 -18.24 2.62
N LYS A 106 -5.61 -18.46 3.92
CA LYS A 106 -6.67 -18.47 4.93
C LYS A 106 -6.75 -17.10 5.61
N LEU A 107 -7.95 -16.55 5.75
CA LEU A 107 -8.21 -15.30 6.49
C LEU A 107 -7.61 -15.27 7.91
N PRO A 108 -7.76 -16.30 8.76
CA PRO A 108 -7.23 -16.24 10.12
C PRO A 108 -5.70 -16.14 10.17
N THR A 109 -4.99 -16.78 9.26
CA THR A 109 -3.52 -16.67 9.20
C THR A 109 -3.07 -15.27 8.76
N ALA A 110 -3.80 -14.64 7.83
CA ALA A 110 -3.54 -13.26 7.43
C ALA A 110 -3.87 -12.24 8.54
N LEU A 111 -4.84 -12.54 9.41
CA LEU A 111 -5.15 -11.72 10.58
C LEU A 111 -4.13 -11.90 11.71
N LEU A 112 -3.63 -13.12 11.91
CA LEU A 112 -2.64 -13.40 12.95
C LEU A 112 -1.26 -12.83 12.62
N SER A 113 -0.92 -12.66 11.34
CA SER A 113 0.32 -11.99 10.91
C SER A 113 0.34 -10.49 11.21
N ILE A 114 -0.80 -9.88 11.56
CA ILE A 114 -0.91 -8.48 11.98
C ILE A 114 -0.19 -8.26 13.31
N LEU A 115 -0.33 -9.20 14.26
CA LEU A 115 0.12 -9.01 15.64
C LEU A 115 1.63 -8.72 15.78
N PRO A 116 2.55 -9.47 15.13
CA PRO A 116 3.98 -9.17 15.19
C PRO A 116 4.39 -7.96 14.35
N SER A 117 3.59 -7.58 13.34
CA SER A 117 3.93 -6.51 12.39
C SER A 117 3.38 -5.14 12.75
N LEU A 118 2.44 -5.04 13.70
CA LEU A 118 1.81 -3.77 14.11
C LEU A 118 2.80 -2.71 14.61
N LEU A 119 3.67 -3.07 15.58
CA LEU A 119 4.61 -2.11 16.17
C LEU A 119 5.66 -1.65 15.14
N PRO A 120 6.26 -2.54 14.33
CA PRO A 120 7.14 -2.16 13.22
C PRO A 120 6.47 -1.28 12.17
N LEU A 121 5.24 -1.62 11.78
CA LEU A 121 4.51 -0.89 10.75
C LEU A 121 4.11 0.50 11.25
N LEU A 122 3.72 0.60 12.53
CA LEU A 122 3.48 1.89 13.20
C LEU A 122 4.76 2.72 13.27
N ALA A 123 5.89 2.13 13.68
CA ALA A 123 7.17 2.83 13.77
C ALA A 123 7.62 3.36 12.40
N THR A 124 7.49 2.55 11.34
CA THR A 124 7.83 2.99 9.98
C THR A 124 6.87 4.03 9.44
N ALA A 125 5.56 3.91 9.71
CA ALA A 125 4.58 4.93 9.35
C ALA A 125 4.88 6.27 10.03
N LEU A 126 5.18 6.26 11.33
CA LEU A 126 5.55 7.46 12.08
C LEU A 126 6.84 8.08 11.52
N LEU A 127 7.88 7.27 11.29
CA LEU A 127 9.15 7.79 10.77
C LEU A 127 9.01 8.40 9.37
N LEU A 128 8.12 7.84 8.54
CA LEU A 128 7.84 8.38 7.22
C LEU A 128 7.07 9.72 7.29
N HIS A 129 6.13 9.86 8.22
CA HIS A 129 5.31 11.08 8.34
C HIS A 129 5.97 12.19 9.16
N LEU A 130 6.92 11.86 10.04
CA LEU A 130 7.62 12.79 10.93
C LEU A 130 8.33 13.96 10.19
N PRO A 131 9.06 13.75 9.08
CA PRO A 131 9.65 14.86 8.31
C PRO A 131 8.62 15.86 7.77
N LEU A 132 7.43 15.37 7.39
CA LEU A 132 6.35 16.23 6.90
C LEU A 132 5.70 17.02 8.04
N LEU A 133 5.54 16.39 9.21
CA LEU A 133 4.99 17.03 10.41
C LEU A 133 5.93 18.09 11.00
N LEU A 134 7.24 17.88 10.92
CA LEU A 134 8.25 18.78 11.45
C LEU A 134 8.59 19.95 10.52
N LEU A 135 8.22 19.86 9.23
CA LEU A 135 8.46 20.88 8.23
C LEU A 135 8.02 22.31 8.62
N PRO A 136 6.78 22.56 9.13
CA PRO A 136 6.35 23.90 9.53
C PRO A 136 7.07 24.46 10.76
N PHE A 137 7.75 23.61 11.54
CA PHE A 137 8.45 24.01 12.76
C PHE A 137 9.94 24.27 12.56
N LEU A 138 10.48 24.05 11.35
CA LEU A 138 11.91 24.21 11.08
C LEU A 138 12.24 25.71 10.87
N PRO A 139 13.04 26.34 11.76
CA PRO A 139 13.43 27.75 11.60
C PRO A 139 14.54 27.86 10.56
N LEU A 140 14.18 27.74 9.28
CA LEU A 140 15.15 27.79 8.19
C LEU A 140 15.25 29.23 7.65
N PRO A 141 16.45 29.80 7.49
CA PRO A 141 16.64 31.17 7.00
C PRO A 141 16.40 31.34 5.49
N LEU A 142 15.85 30.33 4.80
CA LEU A 142 15.58 30.37 3.36
C LEU A 142 14.17 30.92 3.08
N PRO A 143 13.98 31.67 1.98
CA PRO A 143 12.63 32.09 1.59
C PRO A 143 11.75 30.86 1.31
N PHE A 144 10.52 30.86 1.85
CA PHE A 144 9.53 29.78 1.72
C PHE A 144 9.42 29.14 0.32
N PRO A 145 9.37 29.89 -0.81
CA PRO A 145 9.27 29.26 -2.13
C PRO A 145 10.53 28.46 -2.53
N LEU A 146 11.72 28.93 -2.15
CA LEU A 146 12.98 28.23 -2.44
C LEU A 146 13.08 26.95 -1.60
N LEU A 147 12.65 27.01 -0.34
CA LEU A 147 12.55 25.86 0.54
C LEU A 147 11.61 24.80 -0.05
N LEU A 148 10.43 25.19 -0.52
CA LEU A 148 9.48 24.27 -1.13
C LEU A 148 10.04 23.63 -2.41
N LEU A 149 10.70 24.42 -3.26
CA LEU A 149 11.32 23.96 -4.51
C LEU A 149 12.42 22.90 -4.26
N LEU A 150 13.20 23.04 -3.19
CA LEU A 150 14.27 22.10 -2.85
C LEU A 150 13.76 20.89 -2.06
N LEU A 151 12.85 21.11 -1.13
CA LEU A 151 12.42 20.10 -0.16
C LEU A 151 11.36 19.15 -0.72
N LEU A 152 10.47 19.63 -1.60
CA LEU A 152 9.43 18.78 -2.21
C LEU A 152 10.02 17.62 -3.03
N PRO A 153 11.00 17.83 -3.95
CA PRO A 153 11.65 16.73 -4.67
C PRO A 153 12.43 15.79 -3.74
N CYS A 154 13.06 16.34 -2.70
CA CYS A 154 13.80 15.55 -1.70
C CYS A 154 12.86 14.61 -0.92
N LEU A 155 11.72 15.13 -0.45
CA LEU A 155 10.69 14.32 0.21
C LEU A 155 10.07 13.31 -0.75
N LEU A 156 9.84 13.68 -2.01
CA LEU A 156 9.33 12.76 -3.02
C LEU A 156 10.33 11.62 -3.27
N TYR A 157 11.61 11.94 -3.42
CA TYR A 157 12.67 10.94 -3.58
C TYR A 157 12.76 10.01 -2.36
N LEU A 158 12.67 10.55 -1.15
CA LEU A 158 12.65 9.77 0.08
C LEU A 158 11.41 8.86 0.13
N ARG A 159 10.23 9.38 -0.22
CA ARG A 159 8.98 8.58 -0.31
C ARG A 159 9.12 7.43 -1.30
N LEU A 160 9.66 7.69 -2.49
CA LEU A 160 9.86 6.68 -3.53
C LEU A 160 10.86 5.60 -3.12
N THR A 161 11.97 5.98 -2.50
CA THR A 161 12.98 5.02 -2.01
C THR A 161 12.50 4.21 -0.80
N CYS A 162 11.53 4.74 -0.04
CA CYS A 162 10.92 4.08 1.12
C CYS A 162 9.59 3.37 0.82
N ILE A 163 9.15 3.31 -0.45
CA ILE A 163 7.83 2.79 -0.82
C ILE A 163 7.60 1.32 -0.41
N LEU A 164 8.67 0.51 -0.42
CA LEU A 164 8.61 -0.90 -0.06
C LEU A 164 8.79 -1.15 1.44
N ALA A 165 9.06 -0.12 2.25
CA ALA A 165 9.31 -0.28 3.68
C ALA A 165 8.14 -0.95 4.43
N PRO A 166 6.85 -0.60 4.18
CA PRO A 166 5.73 -1.29 4.82
C PRO A 166 5.64 -2.77 4.43
N VAL A 167 5.96 -3.11 3.17
CA VAL A 167 5.97 -4.49 2.67
C VAL A 167 7.11 -5.29 3.29
N LEU A 168 8.32 -4.70 3.36
CA LEU A 168 9.50 -5.30 3.97
C LEU A 168 9.31 -5.61 5.45
N VAL A 169 8.66 -4.70 6.17
CA VAL A 169 8.31 -4.91 7.58
C VAL A 169 7.43 -6.15 7.76
N VAL A 170 6.46 -6.35 6.87
CA VAL A 170 5.54 -7.50 6.96
C VAL A 170 6.19 -8.78 6.45
N ALA A 171 6.88 -8.72 5.31
CA ALA A 171 7.44 -9.88 4.63
C ALA A 171 8.75 -10.39 5.26
N GLU A 172 9.62 -9.50 5.71
CA GLU A 172 10.93 -9.85 6.28
C GLU A 172 10.97 -9.69 7.81
N SER A 173 9.84 -9.31 8.43
CA SER A 173 9.77 -9.01 9.87
C SER A 173 10.86 -8.03 10.32
N ALA A 174 11.20 -7.06 9.47
CA ALA A 174 12.28 -6.10 9.72
C ALA A 174 11.85 -4.97 10.66
N TRP A 175 12.73 -4.54 11.57
CA TRP A 175 12.45 -3.51 12.59
C TRP A 175 13.37 -2.28 12.46
N GLY A 176 12.88 -1.13 12.92
CA GLY A 176 13.67 0.10 13.04
C GLY A 176 14.01 0.77 11.70
N LEU A 177 15.27 1.18 11.53
CA LEU A 177 15.77 1.84 10.30
C LEU A 177 16.19 0.86 9.20
N THR A 178 16.32 -0.42 9.54
CA THR A 178 16.68 -1.48 8.59
C THR A 178 15.75 -1.58 7.37
N PRO A 179 14.41 -1.51 7.49
CA PRO A 179 13.52 -1.58 6.31
C PRO A 179 13.73 -0.43 5.33
N PHE A 180 14.10 0.77 5.78
CA PHE A 180 14.32 1.91 4.90
C PHE A 180 15.61 1.79 4.08
N ARG A 181 16.71 1.40 4.73
CA ARG A 181 17.97 1.15 4.02
C ARG A 181 17.84 0.01 3.02
N ARG A 182 17.12 -1.04 3.41
CA ARG A 182 16.84 -2.21 2.57
C ARG A 182 15.92 -1.85 1.39
N SER A 183 14.86 -1.09 1.63
CA SER A 183 13.98 -0.57 0.57
C SER A 183 14.77 0.25 -0.45
N SER A 184 15.62 1.16 0.01
CA SER A 184 16.46 1.98 -0.86
C SER A 184 17.41 1.13 -1.71
N SER A 185 18.03 0.08 -1.14
CA SER A 185 18.91 -0.80 -1.92
C SER A 185 18.15 -1.55 -3.00
N LEU A 186 16.98 -2.11 -2.65
CA LEU A 186 16.12 -2.87 -3.57
C LEU A 186 15.54 -2.01 -4.70
N VAL A 187 15.19 -0.75 -4.41
CA VAL A 187 14.60 0.17 -5.40
C VAL A 187 15.67 0.83 -6.27
N SER A 188 16.93 0.92 -5.86
CA SER A 188 17.98 1.68 -6.56
C SER A 188 18.15 1.31 -8.06
N GLY A 189 17.92 0.06 -8.44
CA GLY A 189 17.96 -0.40 -9.84
C GLY A 189 16.63 -0.34 -10.59
N MET A 190 15.51 -0.14 -9.89
CA MET A 190 14.14 -0.17 -10.43
C MET A 190 13.33 1.09 -10.08
N LEU A 191 14.02 2.16 -9.66
CA LEU A 191 13.45 3.45 -9.29
C LEU A 191 12.48 4.02 -10.34
N PRO A 192 12.74 3.99 -11.66
CA PRO A 192 11.78 4.53 -12.62
C PRO A 192 10.47 3.73 -12.68
N VAL A 193 10.53 2.41 -12.47
CA VAL A 193 9.35 1.54 -12.43
C VAL A 193 8.55 1.79 -11.15
N ALA A 194 9.24 1.88 -10.01
CA ALA A 194 8.64 2.23 -8.73
C ALA A 194 7.97 3.62 -8.76
N ALA A 195 8.66 4.61 -9.34
CA ALA A 195 8.14 5.96 -9.54
C ALA A 195 6.93 5.97 -10.46
N SER A 196 6.96 5.22 -11.57
CA SER A 196 5.81 5.09 -12.47
C SER A 196 4.60 4.49 -11.77
N SER A 197 4.79 3.46 -10.95
CA SER A 197 3.71 2.85 -10.14
C SER A 197 3.13 3.84 -9.14
N PHE A 198 4.00 4.48 -8.35
CA PHE A 198 3.58 5.47 -7.37
C PHE A 198 2.79 6.63 -8.00
N LEU A 199 3.30 7.20 -9.11
CA LEU A 199 2.62 8.30 -9.80
C LEU A 199 1.28 7.88 -10.40
N PHE A 200 1.20 6.66 -10.94
CA PHE A 200 -0.06 6.11 -11.47
C PHE A 200 -1.13 6.00 -10.38
N PHE A 201 -0.84 5.31 -9.27
CA PHE A 201 -1.82 5.17 -8.19
C PHE A 201 -2.12 6.50 -7.48
N SER A 202 -1.10 7.34 -7.25
CA SER A 202 -1.28 8.64 -6.61
C SER A 202 -2.13 9.59 -7.46
N SER A 203 -1.95 9.59 -8.78
CA SER A 203 -2.76 10.43 -9.68
C SER A 203 -4.21 9.97 -9.74
N LEU A 204 -4.48 8.66 -9.80
CA LEU A 204 -5.84 8.11 -9.72
C LEU A 204 -6.51 8.43 -8.38
N HIS A 205 -5.77 8.33 -7.28
CA HIS A 205 -6.26 8.64 -5.95
C HIS A 205 -6.61 10.12 -5.83
N ALA A 206 -5.71 11.00 -6.27
CA ALA A 206 -5.94 12.43 -6.29
C ALA A 206 -7.13 12.80 -7.19
N LEU A 207 -7.23 12.24 -8.39
CA LEU A 207 -8.34 12.48 -9.31
C LEU A 207 -9.68 12.01 -8.73
N LEU A 208 -9.72 10.86 -8.05
CA LEU A 208 -10.93 10.34 -7.43
C LEU A 208 -11.39 11.24 -6.27
N LEU A 209 -10.47 11.67 -5.39
CA LEU A 209 -10.80 12.59 -4.30
C LEU A 209 -11.22 13.97 -4.83
N LEU A 210 -10.53 14.48 -5.84
CA LEU A 210 -10.82 15.76 -6.47
C LEU A 210 -12.17 15.75 -7.19
N SER A 211 -12.46 14.69 -7.95
CA SER A 211 -13.76 14.53 -8.60
C SER A 211 -14.88 14.37 -7.57
N SER A 212 -14.66 13.66 -6.47
CA SER A 212 -15.61 13.57 -5.36
C SER A 212 -15.90 14.95 -4.76
N THR A 213 -14.90 15.79 -4.50
CA THR A 213 -15.14 17.12 -3.92
C THR A 213 -15.85 18.07 -4.89
N TYR A 214 -15.54 18.03 -6.19
CA TYR A 214 -16.18 18.89 -7.19
C TYR A 214 -17.59 18.41 -7.61
N LEU A 215 -17.80 17.09 -7.72
CA LEU A 215 -19.07 16.51 -8.17
C LEU A 215 -20.12 16.43 -7.06
N LEU A 216 -19.72 16.43 -5.78
CA LEU A 216 -20.61 16.51 -4.63
C LEU A 216 -21.13 17.96 -4.42
N ARG A 217 -21.60 18.61 -5.49
CA ARG A 217 -22.38 19.85 -5.39
C ARG A 217 -23.80 19.46 -4.95
N PRO A 218 -24.35 20.04 -3.86
CA PRO A 218 -25.62 19.60 -3.30
C PRO A 218 -26.76 19.98 -4.24
N SER A 219 -27.13 19.06 -5.13
CA SER A 219 -28.28 19.17 -6.03
C SER A 219 -29.44 18.34 -5.48
N HIS A 220 -29.21 17.05 -5.17
CA HIS A 220 -30.21 16.14 -4.60
C HIS A 220 -29.58 15.14 -3.61
N SER A 221 -30.28 14.81 -2.51
CA SER A 221 -29.79 13.95 -1.42
C SER A 221 -29.49 12.50 -1.85
N SER A 222 -30.26 11.95 -2.79
CA SER A 222 -30.04 10.61 -3.34
C SER A 222 -28.77 10.53 -4.19
N SER A 223 -28.52 11.54 -5.03
CA SER A 223 -27.31 11.64 -5.85
C SER A 223 -26.05 11.74 -4.98
N PHE A 224 -26.15 12.44 -3.85
CA PHE A 224 -25.04 12.59 -2.90
C PHE A 224 -24.64 11.25 -2.26
N ALA A 225 -25.63 10.49 -1.76
CA ALA A 225 -25.37 9.18 -1.16
C ALA A 225 -24.76 8.19 -2.18
N LEU A 226 -25.30 8.15 -3.40
CA LEU A 226 -24.78 7.30 -4.47
C LEU A 226 -23.33 7.66 -4.84
N GLN A 227 -23.00 8.95 -4.93
CA GLN A 227 -21.64 9.39 -5.23
C GLN A 227 -20.66 9.02 -4.11
N ILE A 228 -21.03 9.12 -2.83
CA ILE A 228 -20.18 8.68 -1.70
C ILE A 228 -19.92 7.18 -1.77
N VAL A 229 -20.96 6.38 -2.02
CA VAL A 229 -20.82 4.92 -2.15
C VAL A 229 -19.93 4.57 -3.35
N LEU A 230 -20.12 5.23 -4.48
CA LEU A 230 -19.31 5.00 -5.67
C LEU A 230 -17.84 5.42 -5.45
N ALA A 231 -17.60 6.61 -4.88
CA ALA A 231 -16.25 7.10 -4.60
C ALA A 231 -15.53 6.20 -3.58
N SER A 232 -16.21 5.78 -2.52
CA SER A 232 -15.62 4.90 -1.49
C SER A 232 -15.33 3.51 -2.01
N THR A 233 -16.18 2.94 -2.87
CA THR A 233 -15.93 1.63 -3.51
C THR A 233 -14.78 1.70 -4.53
N LEU A 234 -14.72 2.74 -5.35
CA LEU A 234 -13.60 2.96 -6.27
C LEU A 234 -12.29 3.19 -5.51
N LEU A 235 -12.33 3.95 -4.41
CA LEU A 235 -11.17 4.18 -3.56
C LEU A 235 -10.69 2.89 -2.89
N THR A 236 -11.64 2.06 -2.41
CA THR A 236 -11.35 0.74 -1.84
C THR A 236 -10.62 -0.16 -2.85
N LEU A 237 -11.11 -0.20 -4.09
CA LEU A 237 -10.49 -0.96 -5.16
C LEU A 237 -9.08 -0.42 -5.48
N LEU A 238 -8.93 0.90 -5.55
CA LEU A 238 -7.65 1.53 -5.84
C LEU A 238 -6.61 1.25 -4.75
N LEU A 239 -7.00 1.31 -3.46
CA LEU A 239 -6.13 0.98 -2.33
C LEU A 239 -5.71 -0.49 -2.34
N LEU A 240 -6.63 -1.40 -2.67
CA LEU A 240 -6.32 -2.82 -2.81
C LEU A 240 -5.29 -3.06 -3.91
N TYR A 241 -5.49 -2.47 -5.09
CA TYR A 241 -4.55 -2.60 -6.20
C TYR A 241 -3.20 -1.93 -5.90
N ASN A 242 -3.17 -0.80 -5.18
CA ASN A 242 -1.92 -0.16 -4.78
C ASN A 242 -1.10 -1.07 -3.85
N ALA A 243 -1.73 -1.61 -2.79
CA ALA A 243 -1.07 -2.53 -1.87
C ALA A 243 -0.60 -3.83 -2.57
N ALA A 244 -1.38 -4.34 -3.53
CA ALA A 244 -1.00 -5.48 -4.34
C ALA A 244 0.12 -5.17 -5.34
N ALA A 245 0.19 -3.95 -5.87
CA ALA A 245 1.27 -3.52 -6.75
C ALA A 245 2.58 -3.31 -5.99
N ASP A 246 2.53 -2.72 -4.79
CA ASP A 246 3.72 -2.52 -3.95
C ASP A 246 4.36 -3.86 -3.54
N THR A 247 3.52 -4.87 -3.25
CA THR A 247 3.97 -6.22 -2.91
C THR A 247 4.55 -6.99 -4.08
N VAL A 248 3.90 -6.91 -5.25
CA VAL A 248 4.42 -7.49 -6.49
C VAL A 248 5.72 -6.78 -6.91
N LEU A 249 5.80 -5.46 -6.79
CA LEU A 249 7.02 -4.69 -7.04
C LEU A 249 8.15 -5.13 -6.11
N TYR A 250 7.88 -5.34 -4.82
CA TYR A 250 8.84 -5.90 -3.88
C TYR A 250 9.38 -7.26 -4.33
N LEU A 251 8.49 -8.19 -4.72
CA LEU A 251 8.89 -9.51 -5.23
C LEU A 251 9.73 -9.42 -6.50
N TYR A 252 9.40 -8.51 -7.41
CA TYR A 252 10.19 -8.26 -8.60
C TYR A 252 11.56 -7.66 -8.30
N CYS A 253 11.64 -6.66 -7.41
CA CYS A 253 12.92 -6.11 -6.96
C CYS A 253 13.80 -7.22 -6.37
N LYS A 254 13.21 -8.11 -5.56
CA LYS A 254 13.90 -9.25 -4.97
C LYS A 254 14.38 -10.28 -6.01
N ALA A 255 13.59 -10.51 -7.06
CA ALA A 255 13.96 -11.36 -8.18
C ALA A 255 15.16 -10.80 -8.95
N VAL A 256 15.16 -9.50 -9.23
CA VAL A 256 16.24 -8.81 -9.96
C VAL A 256 17.56 -8.85 -9.19
N HIS A 257 17.51 -8.80 -7.87
CA HIS A 257 18.69 -8.92 -7.01
C HIS A 257 19.15 -10.39 -6.79
N GLY A 258 18.43 -11.38 -7.35
CA GLY A 258 18.74 -12.80 -7.21
C GLY A 258 18.41 -13.40 -5.83
N GLU A 259 17.81 -12.61 -4.93
CA GLU A 259 17.49 -13.04 -3.57
C GLU A 259 16.20 -13.87 -3.52
N LEU A 260 15.34 -13.76 -4.52
CA LEU A 260 14.07 -14.48 -4.58
C LEU A 260 14.27 -16.01 -4.64
N ALA A 261 15.33 -16.48 -5.31
CA ALA A 261 15.63 -17.92 -5.43
C ALA A 261 15.89 -18.58 -4.07
N HIS A 262 16.47 -17.84 -3.12
CA HIS A 262 16.74 -18.35 -1.78
C HIS A 262 15.46 -18.50 -0.96
N ASP A 263 14.51 -17.56 -1.09
CA ASP A 263 13.22 -17.65 -0.40
C ASP A 263 12.31 -18.71 -1.03
N ILE A 264 12.37 -18.89 -2.35
CA ILE A 264 11.71 -20.01 -3.03
C ILE A 264 12.26 -21.35 -2.48
N ALA A 265 13.58 -21.50 -2.36
CA ALA A 265 14.18 -22.72 -1.80
C ALA A 265 13.77 -22.98 -0.34
N ARG A 266 13.64 -21.92 0.47
CA ARG A 266 13.20 -22.03 1.86
C ARG A 266 11.72 -22.39 1.96
N GLU A 267 10.87 -21.72 1.17
CA GLU A 267 9.42 -21.88 1.18
C GLU A 267 8.99 -23.22 0.55
N PHE A 268 9.70 -23.69 -0.50
CA PHE A 268 9.43 -24.92 -1.24
C PHE A 268 10.45 -26.05 -1.02
N SER A 269 11.12 -26.07 0.14
CA SER A 269 12.18 -27.02 0.51
C SER A 269 11.85 -28.52 0.39
N TRP A 270 10.62 -28.89 -0.01
CA TRP A 270 10.20 -30.26 -0.26
C TRP A 270 9.58 -30.54 -1.64
N HIS A 271 9.23 -29.53 -2.44
CA HIS A 271 8.60 -29.71 -3.76
C HIS A 271 8.98 -28.55 -4.69
N TYR A 272 10.04 -28.73 -5.48
CA TYR A 272 10.44 -27.73 -6.47
C TYR A 272 9.36 -27.66 -7.57
N VAL A 273 8.68 -26.52 -7.67
CA VAL A 273 7.72 -26.22 -8.75
C VAL A 273 8.36 -25.15 -9.62
N SER A 274 8.49 -25.43 -10.92
CA SER A 274 9.03 -24.52 -11.92
C SER A 274 8.13 -23.30 -12.09
N LEU A 275 8.74 -22.11 -12.04
CA LEU A 275 8.04 -20.85 -12.31
C LEU A 275 7.97 -20.58 -13.83
N PRO A 276 7.07 -19.71 -14.32
CA PRO A 276 6.99 -19.33 -15.73
C PRO A 276 8.25 -18.62 -16.29
N PHE A 277 9.27 -18.41 -15.44
CA PHE A 277 10.56 -17.84 -15.80
C PHE A 277 11.69 -18.89 -15.83
N ASP A 278 11.40 -20.15 -15.47
CA ASP A 278 12.37 -21.26 -15.38
C ASP A 278 12.57 -22.05 -16.69
N ASP A 279 11.90 -21.66 -17.78
CA ASP A 279 11.85 -22.45 -19.03
C ASP A 279 13.21 -22.54 -19.79
N ALA A 280 14.34 -22.13 -19.21
CA ALA A 280 15.64 -22.15 -19.87
C ALA A 280 16.81 -22.76 -19.08
N LYS A 281 16.62 -23.27 -17.86
CA LYS A 281 17.71 -23.97 -17.13
C LYS A 281 17.32 -25.40 -16.78
N LEU A 282 17.94 -26.33 -17.52
CA LEU A 282 17.90 -27.77 -17.30
C LEU A 282 18.18 -28.12 -15.82
N PRO A 283 17.45 -29.08 -15.23
CA PRO A 283 17.67 -29.48 -13.86
C PRO A 283 19.00 -30.23 -13.74
N HIS A 284 19.97 -29.62 -13.05
CA HIS A 284 21.13 -30.35 -12.54
C HIS A 284 20.68 -31.21 -11.37
N LEU A 285 20.30 -32.46 -11.64
CA LEU A 285 20.19 -33.49 -10.62
C LEU A 285 21.59 -33.74 -10.05
N VAL A 286 21.85 -33.25 -8.84
CA VAL A 286 22.98 -33.71 -8.03
C VAL A 286 22.50 -34.93 -7.25
N SER A 287 22.81 -36.13 -7.76
CA SER A 287 22.64 -37.37 -6.99
C SER A 287 23.70 -37.41 -5.89
N VAL A 288 23.28 -37.33 -4.63
CA VAL A 288 24.14 -37.62 -3.49
C VAL A 288 24.31 -39.13 -3.41
N LEU A 289 25.48 -39.63 -3.81
CA LEU A 289 25.93 -40.98 -3.47
C LEU A 289 26.46 -40.94 -2.04
N THR A 290 25.72 -41.53 -1.10
CA THR A 290 26.22 -41.83 0.24
C THR A 290 27.08 -43.10 0.19
N PRO A 291 28.29 -43.12 0.77
CA PRO A 291 29.05 -44.35 1.00
C PRO A 291 28.44 -45.21 2.13
#